data_AF-A0A938CDT4-F1
#
_entry.id   AF-A0A938CDT4-F1
#
_cell.length_a   1.000
_cell.length_b   1.000
_cell.length_c   1.000
_cell.angle_alpha   90.00
_cell.angle_beta   90.00
_cell.angle_gamma   90.00
#
_symmetry.space_group_name_H-M   'P 1'
#
loop_
_entity.id
_entity.type
_entity.pdbx_description
1 polymer ?
#
loop_
_entity_poly.entity_id
_entity_poly.type
_entity_poly.pdbx_seq_one_letter_code
_entity_poly.pdbx_strand_id
1 'polypeptide(L)'
;MMGLHYRARQPHKAAESLERQSLTIEAYFDHADRFVAAHPDGRLFLLCDLIPTVDAFQARYGDRVVFLPRQRMAEASHQDVGFDQTLSGHRLALEVLEDAYLAAECDYFLGDGASGVSCSIAVLKDWPEGRMRLLRRNVFQERRGGDYMG
;
A
#
# COMPACT_ATOMS: atom_id res chain seq x y z
N MET A 1 -8.95 12.51 4.08
CA MET A 1 -8.88 11.22 3.37
C MET A 1 -7.72 10.38 3.93
N MET A 2 -7.86 9.05 3.98
CA MET A 2 -6.76 8.15 4.35
C MET A 2 -6.36 7.30 3.14
N GLY A 3 -5.08 7.32 2.79
CA GLY A 3 -4.51 6.41 1.80
C GLY A 3 -4.19 5.05 2.42
N LEU A 4 -4.51 3.97 1.73
CA LEU A 4 -4.26 2.59 2.13
C LEU A 4 -3.52 1.88 1.00
N HIS A 5 -2.36 1.31 1.29
CA HIS A 5 -1.65 0.46 0.35
C HIS A 5 -1.54 -0.97 0.87
N TYR A 6 -2.43 -1.84 0.36
CA TYR A 6 -2.42 -3.27 0.64
C TYR A 6 -2.06 -4.03 -0.63
N ARG A 7 -1.08 -4.93 -0.48
CA ARG A 7 -0.77 -5.94 -1.47
C ARG A 7 -1.20 -7.29 -0.93
N ALA A 8 -1.73 -8.13 -1.80
CA ALA A 8 -2.11 -9.49 -1.44
C ALA A 8 -0.92 -10.26 -0.82
N ARG A 9 -1.22 -11.24 0.03
CA ARG A 9 -0.19 -12.01 0.74
C ARG A 9 0.75 -12.69 -0.25
N GLN A 10 1.96 -12.16 -0.35
CA GLN A 10 3.03 -12.72 -1.16
C GLN A 10 4.09 -13.36 -0.26
N PRO A 11 4.30 -14.70 -0.33
CA PRO A 11 5.26 -15.40 0.52
C PRO A 11 6.69 -14.82 0.42
N HIS A 12 7.09 -14.34 -0.77
CA HIS A 12 8.41 -13.75 -0.98
C HIS A 12 8.58 -12.39 -0.29
N LYS A 13 7.51 -11.58 -0.17
CA LYS A 13 7.55 -10.32 0.59
C LYS A 13 7.65 -10.51 2.09
N ALA A 14 7.18 -11.64 2.62
CA ALA A 14 7.48 -12.00 3.99
C ALA A 14 8.99 -12.26 4.14
N ALA A 15 9.63 -12.93 3.18
CA ALA A 15 11.08 -13.16 3.21
C ALA A 15 11.91 -11.87 3.07
N GLU A 16 11.40 -10.85 2.37
CA GLU A 16 12.05 -9.53 2.24
C GLU A 16 11.94 -8.66 3.51
N SER A 17 11.01 -8.96 4.42
CA SER A 17 10.90 -8.27 5.71
C SER A 17 11.72 -8.99 6.78
N LEU A 18 12.47 -8.23 7.57
CA LEU A 18 13.18 -8.76 8.75
C LEU A 18 12.21 -9.42 9.76
N GLU A 19 10.97 -8.96 9.83
CA GLU A 19 9.95 -9.48 10.73
C GLU A 19 9.44 -10.85 10.26
N ARG A 20 9.64 -11.21 8.99
CA ARG A 20 9.13 -12.44 8.34
C ARG A 20 7.63 -12.67 8.54
N GLN A 21 6.90 -11.62 8.88
CA GLN A 21 5.47 -11.66 9.11
C GLN A 21 4.71 -11.43 7.81
N SER A 22 3.68 -12.24 7.61
CA SER A 22 2.66 -11.96 6.61
C SER A 22 1.71 -10.92 7.18
N LEU A 23 1.50 -9.83 6.45
CA LEU A 23 0.39 -8.94 6.73
C LEU A 23 -0.90 -9.57 6.20
N THR A 24 -1.98 -9.37 6.95
CA THR A 24 -3.32 -9.79 6.55
C THR A 24 -4.18 -8.56 6.32
N ILE A 25 -5.27 -8.74 5.56
CA ILE A 25 -6.19 -7.63 5.26
C ILE A 25 -6.88 -7.10 6.52
N GLU A 26 -7.06 -7.94 7.54
CA GLU A 26 -7.66 -7.58 8.83
C GLU A 26 -6.85 -6.48 9.54
N ALA A 27 -5.52 -6.52 9.46
CA ALA A 27 -4.67 -5.47 10.05
C ALA A 27 -4.92 -4.10 9.41
N TYR A 28 -5.36 -4.06 8.15
CA TYR A 28 -5.74 -2.83 7.47
C TYR A 28 -7.17 -2.42 7.84
N PHE A 29 -8.09 -3.38 7.95
CA PHE A 29 -9.46 -3.10 8.40
C PHE A 29 -9.49 -2.47 9.79
N ASP A 30 -8.69 -2.95 10.74
CA ASP A 30 -8.61 -2.37 12.09
C ASP A 30 -8.28 -0.87 12.07
N HIS A 31 -7.40 -0.45 11.17
CA HIS A 31 -7.01 0.96 11.06
C HIS A 31 -8.02 1.78 10.27
N ALA A 32 -8.54 1.23 9.18
CA ALA A 32 -9.57 1.88 8.38
C ALA A 32 -10.86 2.08 9.20
N ASP A 33 -11.26 1.10 10.01
CA ASP A 33 -12.40 1.20 10.94
C ASP A 33 -12.22 2.35 11.93
N ARG A 34 -11.04 2.44 12.57
CA ARG A 34 -10.73 3.53 13.50
C ARG A 34 -10.77 4.89 12.81
N PHE A 35 -10.24 4.98 11.59
CA PHE A 35 -10.29 6.22 10.81
C PHE A 35 -11.72 6.61 10.46
N VAL A 36 -12.51 5.69 9.91
CA VAL A 36 -13.92 5.91 9.53
C VAL A 36 -14.78 6.28 10.74
N ALA A 37 -14.52 5.69 11.90
CA ALA A 37 -15.21 6.03 13.15
C ALA A 37 -14.86 7.45 13.65
N ALA A 38 -13.58 7.85 13.55
CA ALA A 38 -13.12 9.17 13.95
C ALA A 38 -13.45 10.27 12.92
N HIS A 39 -13.68 9.89 11.67
CA HIS A 39 -13.93 10.79 10.53
C HIS A 39 -15.20 10.33 9.79
N PRO A 40 -16.40 10.76 10.23
CA PRO A 40 -17.66 10.34 9.64
C PRO A 40 -17.79 10.62 8.13
N ASP A 41 -17.14 11.67 7.61
CA ASP A 41 -17.10 11.99 6.18
C ASP A 41 -15.78 11.56 5.51
N GLY A 42 -14.94 10.83 6.24
CA GLY A 42 -13.65 10.35 5.79
C GLY A 42 -13.79 9.32 4.68
N ARG A 43 -13.00 9.51 3.62
CA ARG A 43 -12.84 8.56 2.51
C ARG A 43 -11.52 7.81 2.60
N LEU A 44 -11.50 6.61 2.03
CA LEU A 44 -10.37 5.70 1.95
C LEU A 44 -9.89 5.66 0.49
N PHE A 45 -8.65 6.09 0.22
CA PHE A 45 -8.03 5.94 -1.09
C PHE A 45 -7.21 4.64 -1.12
N LEU A 46 -7.68 3.64 -1.87
CA LEU A 46 -7.11 2.30 -1.90
C LEU A 46 -6.16 2.11 -3.09
N LEU A 47 -4.91 1.80 -2.78
CA LEU A 47 -3.89 1.33 -3.70
C LEU A 47 -3.80 -0.19 -3.52
N CYS A 48 -4.13 -0.92 -4.58
CA CYS A 48 -4.10 -2.38 -4.56
C CYS A 48 -4.00 -2.95 -5.98
N ASP A 49 -3.26 -4.05 -6.10
CA ASP A 49 -3.02 -4.84 -7.31
C ASP A 49 -4.00 -6.01 -7.50
N LEU A 50 -4.92 -6.26 -6.57
CA LEU A 50 -5.80 -7.45 -6.56
C LEU A 50 -7.29 -7.10 -6.49
N ILE A 51 -8.09 -7.64 -7.43
CA ILE A 51 -9.55 -7.44 -7.50
C ILE A 51 -10.26 -7.89 -6.19
N PRO A 52 -10.05 -9.12 -5.68
CA PRO A 52 -10.62 -9.56 -4.40
C PRO A 52 -10.39 -8.62 -3.21
N THR A 53 -9.28 -7.88 -3.18
CA THR A 53 -9.04 -6.89 -2.12
C THR A 53 -9.96 -5.70 -2.28
N VAL A 54 -10.07 -5.16 -3.51
CA VAL A 54 -10.97 -4.04 -3.80
C VAL A 54 -12.40 -4.41 -3.42
N ASP A 55 -12.85 -5.60 -3.81
CA ASP A 55 -14.19 -6.11 -3.47
C ASP A 55 -14.39 -6.18 -1.94
N ALA A 56 -13.41 -6.66 -1.19
CA ALA A 56 -13.49 -6.74 0.27
C ALA A 56 -13.58 -5.36 0.93
N PHE A 57 -12.81 -4.37 0.46
CA PHE A 57 -12.90 -2.99 0.95
C PHE A 57 -14.23 -2.35 0.58
N GLN A 58 -14.69 -2.49 -0.67
CA GLN A 58 -15.96 -1.95 -1.12
C GLN A 58 -17.14 -2.57 -0.38
N ALA A 59 -17.12 -3.88 -0.13
CA ALA A 59 -18.16 -4.56 0.65
C ALA A 59 -18.25 -4.04 2.09
N ARG A 60 -17.12 -3.65 2.70
CA ARG A 60 -17.06 -3.18 4.09
C ARG A 60 -17.38 -1.69 4.24
N TYR A 61 -16.88 -0.84 3.33
CA TYR A 61 -16.94 0.62 3.48
C TYR A 61 -17.76 1.34 2.41
N GLY A 62 -18.27 0.60 1.41
CA GLY A 62 -19.15 1.14 0.37
C GLY A 62 -18.53 2.25 -0.45
N ASP A 63 -19.26 3.34 -0.60
CA ASP A 63 -18.91 4.54 -1.38
C ASP A 63 -17.75 5.35 -0.80
N ARG A 64 -17.30 5.03 0.41
CA ARG A 64 -16.13 5.67 1.03
C ARG A 64 -14.82 5.21 0.40
N VAL A 65 -14.80 4.08 -0.29
CA VAL A 65 -13.61 3.56 -0.96
C VAL A 65 -13.49 4.22 -2.33
N VAL A 66 -12.37 4.88 -2.55
CA VAL A 66 -11.98 5.49 -3.80
C VAL A 66 -10.70 4.82 -4.28
N PHE A 67 -10.62 4.50 -5.56
CA PHE A 67 -9.42 3.96 -6.18
C PHE A 67 -9.43 4.35 -7.66
N LEU A 68 -8.26 4.33 -8.28
CA LEU A 68 -8.16 4.65 -9.70
C LEU A 68 -8.36 3.39 -10.55
N PRO A 69 -8.81 3.53 -11.82
CA PRO A 69 -8.95 2.40 -12.72
C PRO A 69 -7.56 1.89 -13.13
N ARG A 70 -7.02 0.94 -12.34
CA ARG A 70 -5.71 0.31 -12.55
C ARG A 70 -5.82 -1.08 -13.10
N GLN A 71 -4.76 -1.53 -13.75
CA GLN A 71 -4.61 -2.94 -14.08
C GLN A 71 -4.44 -3.74 -12.78
N ARG A 72 -5.33 -4.71 -12.58
CA ARG A 72 -5.37 -5.54 -11.37
C ARG A 72 -5.44 -7.00 -11.75
N MET A 73 -4.83 -7.82 -10.91
CA MET A 73 -4.91 -9.27 -11.02
C MET A 73 -6.26 -9.74 -10.50
N ALA A 74 -6.83 -10.75 -11.16
CA ALA A 74 -8.03 -11.43 -10.66
C ALA A 74 -7.69 -12.34 -9.47
N GLU A 75 -6.48 -12.88 -9.43
CA GLU A 75 -6.02 -13.82 -8.41
C GLU A 75 -4.62 -13.44 -7.91
N ALA A 76 -4.34 -13.75 -6.65
CA ALA A 76 -3.01 -13.58 -6.10
C ALA A 76 -2.07 -14.59 -6.76
N SER A 77 -1.12 -14.12 -7.56
CA SER A 77 -0.10 -14.97 -8.15
C SER A 77 1.22 -14.86 -7.38
N HIS A 78 2.11 -15.83 -7.58
CA HIS A 78 3.48 -15.73 -7.08
C HIS A 78 4.32 -14.65 -7.77
N GLN A 79 3.84 -14.11 -8.91
CA GLN A 79 4.48 -13.04 -9.66
C GLN A 79 3.88 -11.68 -9.28
N ASP A 80 4.74 -10.67 -9.11
CA ASP A 80 4.29 -9.27 -9.03
C ASP A 80 3.71 -8.86 -10.39
N VAL A 81 2.72 -7.95 -10.38
CA VAL A 81 2.19 -7.30 -11.59
C VAL A 81 3.32 -6.70 -12.45
N GLY A 82 4.41 -6.25 -11.81
CA GLY A 82 5.60 -5.74 -12.49
C GLY A 82 6.39 -6.76 -13.32
N PHE A 83 6.14 -8.06 -13.15
CA PHE A 83 6.78 -9.13 -13.93
C PHE A 83 5.85 -9.75 -14.98
N ASP A 84 4.61 -9.29 -15.07
CA ASP A 84 3.71 -9.70 -16.14
C ASP A 84 4.14 -9.04 -17.45
N GLN A 85 4.82 -9.81 -18.30
CA GLN A 85 5.33 -9.36 -19.61
C GLN A 85 4.20 -9.03 -20.60
N THR A 86 2.95 -9.38 -20.29
CA THR A 86 1.79 -8.98 -21.08
C THR A 86 1.36 -7.54 -20.82
N LEU A 87 1.88 -6.92 -19.74
CA LEU A 87 1.58 -5.55 -19.37
C LEU A 87 2.65 -4.57 -19.90
N SER A 88 2.22 -3.38 -20.27
CA SER A 88 3.14 -2.31 -20.64
C SER A 88 3.84 -1.78 -19.38
N GLY A 89 5.14 -2.01 -19.26
CA GLY A 89 5.93 -1.51 -18.14
C GLY A 89 5.87 0.02 -17.99
N HIS A 90 5.75 0.76 -19.10
CA HIS A 90 5.54 2.21 -19.07
C HIS A 90 4.20 2.58 -18.44
N ARG A 91 3.12 1.90 -18.85
CA ARG A 91 1.78 2.13 -18.26
C ARG A 91 1.77 1.81 -16.78
N LEU A 92 2.35 0.67 -16.39
CA LEU A 92 2.42 0.27 -14.98
C LEU A 92 3.21 1.30 -14.16
N ALA A 93 4.33 1.81 -14.69
CA ALA A 93 5.10 2.85 -14.02
C ALA A 93 4.27 4.12 -13.81
N LEU A 94 3.52 4.57 -14.83
CA LEU A 94 2.62 5.73 -14.70
C LEU A 94 1.52 5.49 -13.66
N GLU A 95 0.87 4.32 -13.70
CA GLU A 95 -0.18 3.95 -12.75
C GLU A 95 0.34 3.97 -11.29
N VAL A 96 1.53 3.43 -11.05
CA VAL A 96 2.18 3.44 -9.72
C VAL A 96 2.56 4.85 -9.29
N LEU A 97 3.07 5.69 -10.19
CA LEU A 97 3.43 7.08 -9.88
C LEU A 97 2.21 7.93 -9.52
N GLU A 98 1.13 7.81 -10.28
CA GLU A 98 -0.14 8.50 -10.01
C GLU A 98 -0.74 8.06 -8.67
N ASP A 99 -0.78 6.75 -8.41
CA ASP A 99 -1.28 6.21 -7.14
C ASP A 99 -0.44 6.71 -5.96
N ALA A 100 0.90 6.65 -6.07
CA ALA A 100 1.80 7.11 -5.02
C ALA A 100 1.67 8.61 -4.75
N TYR A 101 1.54 9.41 -5.81
CA TYR A 101 1.35 10.86 -5.69
C TYR A 101 0.04 11.19 -4.97
N LEU A 102 -1.08 10.61 -5.39
CA LEU A 102 -2.38 10.84 -4.76
C LEU A 102 -2.47 10.28 -3.34
N ALA A 103 -1.74 9.20 -3.05
CA ALA A 103 -1.59 8.71 -1.68
C ALA A 103 -0.86 9.71 -0.78
N ALA A 104 0.18 10.38 -1.30
CA ALA A 104 0.90 11.42 -0.57
C ALA A 104 0.01 12.64 -0.29
N GLU A 105 -0.92 12.97 -1.18
CA GLU A 105 -1.91 14.04 -0.95
C GLU A 105 -2.93 13.72 0.16
N CYS A 106 -3.06 12.45 0.59
CA CYS A 106 -3.96 12.08 1.68
C CYS A 106 -3.51 12.66 3.04
N ASP A 107 -4.47 12.88 3.95
CA ASP A 107 -4.18 13.37 5.30
C ASP A 107 -3.48 12.34 6.17
N TYR A 108 -3.84 11.07 5.97
CA TYR A 108 -3.27 9.90 6.64
C TYR A 108 -2.83 8.87 5.61
N PHE A 109 -1.85 8.04 5.96
CA PHE A 109 -1.45 6.90 5.14
C PHE A 109 -1.12 5.67 5.98
N LEU A 110 -1.60 4.52 5.52
CA LEU A 110 -1.24 3.20 6.02
C LEU A 110 -0.68 2.36 4.89
N GLY A 111 0.51 1.82 5.09
CA GLY A 111 1.12 0.93 4.11
C GLY A 111 1.97 -0.17 4.73
N ASP A 112 2.57 -0.92 3.84
CA ASP A 112 3.49 -2.00 4.17
C ASP A 112 4.95 -1.56 3.96
N GLY A 113 5.77 -1.61 5.01
CA GLY A 113 7.17 -1.20 4.96
C GLY A 113 8.09 -2.12 4.15
N ALA A 114 7.64 -3.33 3.77
CA ALA A 114 8.36 -4.16 2.81
C ALA A 114 8.01 -3.83 1.35
N SER A 115 7.11 -2.88 1.11
CA SER A 115 6.72 -2.46 -0.22
C SER A 115 7.40 -1.16 -0.62
N GLY A 116 8.14 -1.20 -1.74
CA GLY A 116 8.82 -0.03 -2.29
C GLY A 116 7.88 1.15 -2.53
N VAL A 117 6.64 0.91 -2.96
CA VAL A 117 5.65 1.98 -3.15
C VAL A 117 5.28 2.64 -1.83
N SER A 118 4.99 1.88 -0.76
CA SER A 118 4.69 2.47 0.55
C SER A 118 5.89 3.24 1.10
N CYS A 119 7.10 2.71 0.91
CA CYS A 119 8.33 3.36 1.37
C CYS A 119 8.61 4.65 0.61
N SER A 120 8.31 4.67 -0.70
CA SER A 120 8.36 5.90 -1.51
C SER A 120 7.35 6.93 -0.99
N ILE A 121 6.09 6.54 -0.75
CA ILE A 121 5.06 7.46 -0.21
C ILE A 121 5.48 8.04 1.14
N ALA A 122 6.15 7.25 1.98
CA ALA A 122 6.68 7.71 3.26
C ALA A 122 7.70 8.86 3.13
N VAL A 123 8.40 8.96 2.01
CA VAL A 123 9.43 10.00 1.76
C VAL A 123 8.99 11.08 0.77
N LEU A 124 7.85 10.91 0.08
CA LEU A 124 7.30 11.91 -0.85
C LEU A 124 6.69 13.13 -0.13
N LYS A 125 6.42 13.01 1.16
CA LYS A 125 5.78 14.04 1.98
C LYS A 125 6.38 14.06 3.38
N ASP A 126 6.54 15.25 3.95
CA ASP A 126 6.80 15.43 5.37
C ASP A 126 5.51 15.15 6.16
N TRP A 127 5.32 13.89 6.55
CA TRP A 127 4.13 13.46 7.27
C TRP A 127 4.10 14.03 8.69
N PRO A 128 3.00 14.68 9.11
CA PRO A 128 2.83 15.04 10.51
C PRO A 128 2.86 13.80 11.41
N GLU A 129 3.30 13.99 12.66
CA GLU A 129 3.39 12.91 13.62
C GLU A 129 2.04 12.17 13.75
N GLY A 130 2.10 10.84 13.76
CA GLY A 130 0.93 9.97 13.86
C GLY A 130 0.06 9.87 12.60
N ARG A 131 0.37 10.61 11.52
CA ARG A 131 -0.43 10.56 10.28
C ARG A 131 0.03 9.52 9.26
N MET A 132 1.24 9.01 9.41
CA MET A 132 1.79 7.93 8.59
C MET A 132 2.14 6.73 9.47
N ARG A 133 1.69 5.54 9.06
CA ARG A 133 2.14 4.27 9.62
C ARG A 133 2.51 3.25 8.54
N LEU A 134 3.66 2.62 8.72
CA LEU A 134 4.03 1.37 8.04
C LEU A 134 3.85 0.21 9.02
N LEU A 135 3.16 -0.86 8.59
CA LEU A 135 2.89 -2.03 9.43
C LEU A 135 4.11 -2.93 9.63
N ARG A 136 5.10 -2.80 8.74
CA ARG A 136 6.41 -3.46 8.79
C ARG A 136 7.51 -2.41 8.72
N ARG A 137 8.73 -2.79 9.07
CA ARG A 137 9.88 -1.87 8.96
C ARG A 137 10.10 -1.40 7.53
N ASN A 138 10.55 -0.15 7.40
CA ASN A 138 10.79 0.50 6.12
C ASN A 138 12.10 0.01 5.50
N VAL A 139 12.00 -0.80 4.44
CA VAL A 139 13.18 -1.39 3.78
C VAL A 139 14.12 -0.35 3.14
N PHE A 140 13.67 0.89 2.84
CA PHE A 140 14.56 1.95 2.35
C PHE A 140 15.45 2.52 3.45
N GLN A 141 14.95 2.58 4.68
CA GLN A 141 15.75 3.03 5.83
C GLN A 141 16.72 1.93 6.27
N GLU A 142 16.30 0.66 6.21
CA GLU A 142 17.15 -0.48 6.55
C GLU A 142 18.34 -0.63 5.60
N ARG A 143 18.12 -0.49 4.28
CA ARG A 143 19.20 -0.56 3.28
C ARG A 143 20.22 0.57 3.41
N ARG A 144 19.83 1.73 3.95
CA ARG A 144 20.75 2.85 4.20
C ARG A 144 21.64 2.65 5.43
N GLY A 145 21.29 1.74 6.34
CA GLY A 145 22.11 1.38 7.49
C GLY A 145 23.13 0.26 7.21
N GLY A 146 23.16 -0.29 5.99
CA GLY A 146 23.91 -1.51 5.66
C GLY A 146 25.32 -1.32 5.10
N ASP A 147 25.61 -0.29 4.28
CA ASP A 147 26.87 -0.23 3.52
C ASP A 147 27.34 1.22 3.24
N TYR A 148 27.68 1.98 4.28
CA TYR A 148 28.56 3.18 4.17
C TYR A 148 29.44 3.35 5.44
N MET A 149 30.00 2.24 5.92
CA MET A 149 31.16 2.25 6.84
C MET A 149 32.17 1.18 6.42
N GLY A 150 32.69 1.32 5.20
CA GLY A 150 33.82 0.58 4.67
C GLY A 150 34.60 1.45 3.69
#